data_AF-X1BUM2-F1
#
_entry.id   AF-X1BUM2-F1
#
_cell.length_a   1.000
_cell.length_b   1.000
_cell.length_c   1.000
_cell.angle_alpha   90.00
_cell.angle_beta   90.00
_cell.angle_gamma   90.00
#
_symmetry.space_group_name_H-M   'P 1'
#
loop_
_entity.id
_entity.type
_entity.pdbx_description
1 polymer ?
#
loop_
_entity_poly.entity_id
_entity_poly.type
_entity_poly.pdbx_seq_one_letter_code
_entity_poly.pdbx_strand_id
1 'polypeptide(L)'
;MGIEQLEKVIGQGIRFEYVTFDEEYGLVPQFWFELDRLGQRAVGEVPSNFYCWSKRPAYTSLRSEHSAKRVDNLISHSPVFCRQKWQRVEVKDTTRGKAVWHIKSGRVHLTDSKNQNGTGISKPTDRKYWLIAAQNRKTQETKYFVSNAPANALLKELLLVAFYRWHIEKWFERAKQECGLGA
;
A
#
# COMPACT_ATOMS: atom_id res chain seq x y z
N MET A 1 -15.83 11.09 0.67
CA MET A 1 -14.98 12.31 0.72
C MET A 1 -13.73 12.23 -0.15
N GLY A 2 -12.73 11.37 0.14
CA GLY A 2 -11.47 11.35 -0.65
C GLY A 2 -11.62 11.03 -2.14
N ILE A 3 -12.45 10.02 -2.49
CA ILE A 3 -12.71 9.65 -3.90
C ILE A 3 -13.48 10.74 -4.65
N GLU A 4 -14.51 11.33 -4.04
CA GLU A 4 -15.32 12.39 -4.68
C GLU A 4 -14.46 13.61 -5.05
N GLN A 5 -13.50 13.98 -4.21
CA GLN A 5 -12.55 15.04 -4.51
C GLN A 5 -11.66 14.70 -5.71
N LEU A 6 -11.15 13.47 -5.76
CA LEU A 6 -10.37 12.99 -6.91
C LEU A 6 -11.21 12.97 -8.18
N GLU A 7 -12.45 12.47 -8.13
CA GLU A 7 -13.36 12.42 -9.27
C GLU A 7 -13.67 13.82 -9.81
N LYS A 8 -13.90 14.80 -8.93
CA LYS A 8 -14.10 16.20 -9.33
C LYS A 8 -12.88 16.79 -10.04
N VAL A 9 -11.69 16.61 -9.48
CA VAL A 9 -10.43 17.15 -10.02
C VAL A 9 -10.07 16.48 -11.35
N ILE A 10 -10.28 15.17 -11.44
CA ILE A 10 -10.14 14.39 -12.68
C ILE A 10 -11.16 14.85 -13.73
N GLY A 11 -12.41 15.12 -13.33
CA GLY A 11 -13.45 15.69 -14.21
C GLY A 11 -13.09 17.07 -14.75
N GLN A 12 -12.29 17.84 -14.02
CA GLN A 12 -11.75 19.15 -14.43
C GLN A 12 -10.49 19.05 -15.32
N GLY A 13 -10.07 17.83 -15.69
CA GLY A 13 -8.94 17.59 -16.60
C GLY A 13 -7.57 17.49 -15.93
N ILE A 14 -7.50 17.62 -14.60
CA ILE A 14 -6.25 17.42 -13.86
C ILE A 14 -5.97 15.91 -13.78
N ARG A 15 -4.74 15.50 -14.08
CA ARG A 15 -4.29 14.10 -14.02
C ARG A 15 -3.06 14.03 -13.15
N PHE A 16 -3.10 13.17 -12.13
CA PHE A 16 -1.96 12.89 -11.29
C PHE A 16 -1.25 11.65 -11.80
N GLU A 17 0.07 11.70 -11.88
CA GLU A 17 0.86 10.50 -12.18
C GLU A 17 0.66 9.43 -11.10
N TYR A 18 0.66 9.85 -9.84
CA TYR A 18 0.29 9.04 -8.68
C TYR A 18 -0.42 9.88 -7.61
N VAL A 19 -1.31 9.23 -6.87
CA VAL A 19 -1.87 9.73 -5.61
C VAL A 19 -1.29 8.91 -4.45
N THR A 20 -0.99 9.57 -3.33
CA THR A 20 -0.58 8.89 -2.09
C THR A 20 -1.50 9.27 -0.93
N PHE A 21 -1.68 8.35 0.00
CA PHE A 21 -2.57 8.50 1.15
C PHE A 21 -2.08 7.67 2.34
N ASP A 22 -2.63 7.96 3.52
CA ASP A 22 -2.31 7.30 4.77
C ASP A 22 -2.93 5.89 4.88
N GLU A 23 -2.64 5.24 6.01
CA GLU A 23 -3.10 3.89 6.33
C GLU A 23 -4.63 3.80 6.45
N GLU A 24 -5.32 4.86 6.89
CA GLU A 24 -6.77 4.88 7.10
C GLU A 24 -7.52 4.70 5.78
N TYR A 25 -7.02 5.31 4.71
CA TYR A 25 -7.54 5.07 3.37
C TYR A 25 -7.10 3.71 2.81
N GLY A 26 -5.84 3.32 3.04
CA GLY A 26 -5.27 2.11 2.46
C GLY A 26 -5.82 0.80 3.03
N LEU A 27 -6.30 0.79 4.27
CA LEU A 27 -6.93 -0.38 4.89
C LEU A 27 -8.28 -0.74 4.26
N VAL A 28 -8.89 0.15 3.48
CA VAL A 28 -10.22 -0.03 2.86
C VAL A 28 -10.07 -0.53 1.42
N PRO A 29 -10.36 -1.82 1.10
CA PRO A 29 -10.23 -2.35 -0.26
C PRO A 29 -11.08 -1.59 -1.30
N GLN A 30 -12.29 -1.16 -0.91
CA GLN A 30 -13.17 -0.37 -1.78
C GLN A 30 -12.51 0.91 -2.30
N PHE A 31 -11.65 1.55 -1.51
CA PHE A 31 -10.95 2.75 -1.93
C PHE A 31 -10.01 2.46 -3.12
N TRP A 32 -9.31 1.33 -3.08
CA TRP A 32 -8.49 0.87 -4.21
C TRP A 32 -9.31 0.58 -5.45
N PHE A 33 -10.52 0.03 -5.30
CA PHE A 33 -11.40 -0.29 -6.42
C PHE A 33 -11.94 0.96 -7.09
N GLU A 34 -12.25 2.00 -6.31
CA GLU A 34 -12.64 3.30 -6.86
C GLU A 34 -11.48 3.99 -7.59
N LEU A 35 -10.25 3.92 -7.05
CA LEU A 35 -9.07 4.41 -7.76
C LEU A 35 -8.85 3.69 -9.10
N ASP A 36 -9.10 2.38 -9.12
CA ASP A 36 -9.04 1.59 -10.34
C ASP A 36 -10.16 1.95 -11.33
N ARG A 37 -11.39 2.18 -10.85
CA ARG A 37 -12.51 2.66 -11.67
C ARG A 37 -12.18 4.00 -12.32
N LEU A 38 -11.53 4.90 -11.59
CA LEU A 38 -11.10 6.21 -12.07
C LEU A 38 -9.85 6.16 -12.95
N GLY A 39 -9.18 5.00 -13.07
CA GLY A 39 -7.90 4.86 -13.76
C GLY A 39 -6.75 5.63 -13.07
N GLN A 40 -6.94 6.05 -11.82
CA GLN A 40 -5.97 6.83 -11.06
C GLN A 40 -4.95 5.90 -10.41
N ARG A 41 -3.67 6.08 -10.75
CA ARG A 41 -2.59 5.34 -10.08
C ARG A 41 -2.37 5.88 -8.67
N ALA A 42 -2.03 4.98 -7.76
CA ALA A 42 -1.78 5.31 -6.39
C ALA A 42 -0.76 4.38 -5.72
N VAL A 43 -0.15 4.91 -4.66
CA VAL A 43 0.64 4.16 -3.68
C VAL A 43 0.20 4.59 -2.29
N GLY A 44 -0.14 3.66 -1.42
CA GLY A 44 -0.73 3.97 -0.11
C GLY A 44 -0.21 3.03 0.95
N GLU A 45 -0.09 3.54 2.18
CA GLU A 45 0.28 2.73 3.34
C GLU A 45 -0.88 1.79 3.70
N VAL A 46 -0.57 0.57 4.15
CA VAL A 46 -1.56 -0.40 4.64
C VAL A 46 -1.06 -0.99 5.95
N PRO A 47 -1.97 -1.39 6.85
CA PRO A 47 -1.56 -1.96 8.12
C PRO A 47 -0.96 -3.36 7.95
N SER A 48 -0.14 -3.75 8.92
CA SER A 48 0.49 -5.08 8.97
C SER A 48 -0.52 -6.24 8.90
N ASN A 49 -1.71 -6.03 9.43
CA ASN A 49 -2.82 -6.99 9.44
C ASN A 49 -3.73 -6.91 8.19
N PHE A 50 -3.40 -6.09 7.18
CA PHE A 50 -4.12 -6.05 5.92
C PHE A 50 -4.05 -7.41 5.21
N TYR A 51 -5.14 -7.85 4.57
CA TYR A 51 -5.25 -9.19 4.00
C TYR A 51 -5.11 -9.20 2.47
N CYS A 52 -4.20 -10.04 1.96
CA CYS A 52 -3.98 -10.23 0.52
C CYS A 52 -3.78 -11.72 0.17
N TRP A 53 -3.89 -12.04 -1.12
CA TRP A 53 -3.39 -13.30 -1.66
C TRP A 53 -2.10 -13.08 -2.46
N SER A 54 -1.04 -13.79 -2.10
CA SER A 54 0.19 -13.82 -2.91
C SER A 54 0.06 -14.65 -4.19
N LYS A 55 -0.94 -15.54 -4.25
CA LYS A 55 -1.33 -16.33 -5.42
C LYS A 55 -2.84 -16.55 -5.38
N ARG A 56 -3.52 -16.55 -6.52
CA ARG A 56 -4.94 -16.94 -6.57
C ARG A 56 -5.12 -18.35 -5.96
N PRO A 57 -6.10 -18.54 -5.07
CA PRO A 57 -6.43 -19.86 -4.56
C PRO A 57 -6.98 -20.73 -5.70
N ALA A 58 -6.67 -22.03 -5.67
CA ALA A 58 -7.18 -22.98 -6.65
C ALA A 58 -8.69 -23.22 -6.49
N TYR A 59 -9.22 -23.03 -5.27
CA TYR A 59 -10.61 -23.27 -4.92
C TYR A 59 -11.15 -22.15 -4.03
N THR A 60 -12.43 -21.85 -4.18
CA THR A 60 -13.18 -20.98 -3.28
C THR A 60 -13.61 -21.79 -2.06
N SER A 61 -12.99 -21.56 -0.91
CA SER A 61 -13.20 -22.37 0.30
C SER A 61 -12.99 -21.54 1.58
N LEU A 62 -13.62 -21.97 2.69
CA LEU A 62 -13.38 -21.45 4.04
C LEU A 62 -12.08 -21.96 4.67
N ARG A 63 -11.41 -22.91 4.01
CA ARG A 63 -10.13 -23.45 4.46
C ARG A 63 -9.05 -22.37 4.48
N SER A 64 -8.27 -22.34 5.54
CA SER A 64 -7.25 -21.31 5.76
C SER A 64 -6.19 -21.30 4.66
N GLU A 65 -5.90 -22.44 4.04
CA GLU A 65 -4.94 -22.60 2.95
C GLU A 65 -5.34 -21.82 1.69
N HIS A 66 -6.64 -21.57 1.54
CA HIS A 66 -7.22 -20.82 0.42
C HIS A 66 -7.62 -19.40 0.80
N SER A 67 -7.49 -19.03 2.08
CA SER A 67 -7.81 -17.69 2.57
C SER A 67 -6.71 -16.68 2.24
N ALA A 68 -7.09 -15.40 2.20
CA ALA A 68 -6.12 -14.33 2.24
C ALA A 68 -5.29 -14.44 3.54
N LYS A 69 -4.08 -13.89 3.51
CA LYS A 69 -3.19 -13.84 4.66
C LYS A 69 -2.81 -12.40 4.95
N ARG A 70 -2.56 -12.12 6.23
CA ARG A 70 -2.02 -10.83 6.67
C ARG A 70 -0.73 -10.52 5.94
N VAL A 71 -0.51 -9.26 5.62
CA VAL A 71 0.67 -8.79 4.92
C VAL A 71 1.95 -9.19 5.66
N ASP A 72 2.05 -8.96 6.96
CA ASP A 72 3.23 -9.34 7.75
C ASP A 72 3.58 -10.85 7.66
N ASN A 73 2.56 -11.70 7.73
CA ASN A 73 2.67 -13.14 7.56
C ASN A 73 3.10 -13.51 6.12
N LEU A 74 2.54 -12.85 5.10
CA LEU A 74 2.95 -13.04 3.71
C LEU A 74 4.43 -12.71 3.50
N ILE A 75 4.89 -11.57 4.02
CA ILE A 75 6.28 -11.13 3.87
C ILE A 75 7.25 -12.12 4.52
N SER A 76 6.85 -12.70 5.65
CA SER A 76 7.66 -13.61 6.45
C SER A 76 7.68 -15.04 5.89
N HIS A 77 6.53 -15.53 5.39
CA HIS A 77 6.36 -16.96 5.11
C HIS A 77 6.02 -17.31 3.66
N SER A 78 5.41 -16.40 2.88
CA SER A 78 5.05 -16.74 1.49
C SER A 78 6.30 -16.88 0.63
N PRO A 79 6.41 -17.94 -0.20
CA PRO A 79 7.52 -18.11 -1.15
C PRO A 79 7.76 -16.91 -2.07
N VAL A 80 6.72 -16.12 -2.33
CA VAL A 80 6.83 -14.87 -3.11
C VAL A 80 7.79 -13.89 -2.45
N PHE A 81 7.81 -13.81 -1.11
CA PHE A 81 8.59 -12.81 -0.35
C PHE A 81 9.71 -13.41 0.49
N CYS A 82 9.48 -14.55 1.16
CA CYS A 82 10.46 -15.12 2.10
C CYS A 82 11.77 -15.51 1.40
N ARG A 83 11.71 -15.93 0.13
CA ARG A 83 12.87 -16.27 -0.71
C ARG A 83 13.61 -15.05 -1.28
N GLN A 84 13.01 -13.86 -1.24
CA GLN A 84 13.67 -12.64 -1.69
C GLN A 84 14.73 -12.19 -0.70
N LYS A 85 15.87 -11.75 -1.20
CA LYS A 85 16.81 -10.96 -0.42
C LYS A 85 16.24 -9.55 -0.25
N TRP A 86 16.38 -8.97 0.93
CA TRP A 86 16.07 -7.57 1.17
C TRP A 86 16.96 -6.68 0.29
N GLN A 87 16.34 -5.79 -0.49
CA GLN A 87 17.07 -4.86 -1.35
C GLN A 87 17.21 -3.50 -0.66
N ARG A 88 18.42 -2.95 -0.61
CA ARG A 88 18.66 -1.64 -0.01
C ARG A 88 18.23 -0.53 -0.99
N VAL A 89 17.47 0.44 -0.49
CA VAL A 89 17.06 1.64 -1.22
C VAL A 89 17.37 2.88 -0.39
N GLU A 90 17.97 3.88 -1.04
CA GLU A 90 18.17 5.20 -0.44
C GLU A 90 17.04 6.13 -0.90
N VAL A 91 16.29 6.65 0.05
CA VAL A 91 15.26 7.67 -0.17
C VAL A 91 15.87 9.00 0.26
N LYS A 92 16.04 9.92 -0.70
CA LYS A 92 16.81 11.16 -0.50
C LYS A 92 16.04 12.19 0.35
N ASP A 93 16.82 12.93 1.14
CA ASP A 93 16.55 14.18 1.89
C ASP A 93 15.39 14.24 2.88
N THR A 94 15.52 13.47 3.97
CA THR A 94 14.99 13.96 5.25
C THR A 94 15.90 15.06 5.79
N THR A 95 15.34 16.02 6.53
CA THR A 95 16.10 17.09 7.23
C THR A 95 17.10 16.56 8.28
N ARG A 96 17.15 15.24 8.50
CA ARG A 96 18.08 14.53 9.40
C ARG A 96 19.05 13.59 8.68
N GLY A 97 19.17 13.68 7.35
CA GLY A 97 20.06 12.86 6.51
C GLY A 97 19.35 11.81 5.65
N LYS A 98 20.13 10.97 4.96
CA LYS A 98 19.61 9.92 4.06
C LYS A 98 18.82 8.86 4.82
N ALA A 99 17.55 8.65 4.47
CA ALA A 99 16.78 7.53 5.00
C ALA A 99 17.07 6.27 4.17
N VAL A 100 17.67 5.27 4.81
CA VAL A 100 17.98 3.98 4.17
C VAL A 100 16.93 2.95 4.58
N TRP A 101 16.22 2.44 3.59
CA TRP A 101 15.22 1.40 3.75
C TRP A 101 15.68 0.11 3.08
N HIS A 102 15.23 -1.01 3.62
CA HIS A 102 15.41 -2.32 3.01
C HIS A 102 14.04 -2.81 2.56
N ILE A 103 13.91 -3.24 1.32
CA ILE A 103 12.61 -3.58 0.74
C ILE A 103 12.51 -5.03 0.30
N LYS A 104 11.28 -5.54 0.34
CA LYS A 104 10.80 -6.69 -0.42
C LYS A 104 9.55 -6.28 -1.15
N SER A 105 9.31 -6.83 -2.33
CA SER A 105 8.13 -6.47 -3.12
C SER A 105 7.59 -7.64 -3.91
N GLY A 106 6.28 -7.70 -4.10
CA GLY A 106 5.65 -8.76 -4.85
C GLY A 106 4.31 -8.31 -5.41
N ARG A 107 3.75 -9.10 -6.31
CA ARG A 107 2.44 -8.86 -6.89
C ARG A 107 1.41 -9.71 -6.17
N VAL A 108 0.40 -9.07 -5.59
CA VAL A 108 -0.66 -9.71 -4.80
C VAL A 108 -2.04 -9.40 -5.37
N HIS A 109 -3.04 -10.19 -4.97
CA HIS A 109 -4.44 -9.88 -5.19
C HIS A 109 -5.02 -9.29 -3.90
N LEU A 110 -5.74 -8.18 -4.02
CA LEU A 110 -6.52 -7.60 -2.93
C LEU A 110 -7.78 -8.41 -2.67
N THR A 111 -8.33 -8.19 -1.47
CA THR A 111 -9.56 -8.83 -1.01
C THR A 111 -10.79 -8.10 -1.49
N ASP A 112 -11.54 -8.73 -2.40
CA ASP A 112 -12.89 -8.32 -2.72
C ASP A 112 -13.84 -8.96 -1.71
N SER A 113 -14.21 -8.13 -0.74
CA SER A 113 -15.14 -8.48 0.33
C SER A 113 -16.59 -8.30 -0.08
N LYS A 114 -16.92 -8.06 -1.36
CA LYS A 114 -18.32 -8.08 -1.79
C LYS A 114 -18.89 -9.47 -1.48
N ASN A 115 -19.55 -9.56 -0.33
CA ASN A 115 -20.40 -10.64 0.13
C ASN A 115 -21.62 -10.73 -0.79
N GLN A 116 -21.42 -10.88 -2.10
CA GLN A 116 -22.51 -10.94 -3.08
C GLN A 116 -23.43 -12.13 -2.82
N ASN A 117 -22.95 -13.15 -2.09
CA ASN A 117 -23.64 -14.42 -1.93
C ASN A 117 -23.95 -14.77 -0.46
N GLY A 118 -23.62 -13.91 0.52
CA GLY A 118 -23.84 -14.22 1.95
C GLY A 118 -23.04 -15.41 2.50
N THR A 119 -22.10 -15.98 1.73
CA THR A 119 -21.36 -17.20 2.09
C THR A 119 -20.19 -16.96 3.04
N GLY A 120 -19.84 -15.71 3.35
CA GLY A 120 -18.67 -15.35 4.16
C GLY A 120 -17.31 -15.64 3.51
N ILE A 121 -17.29 -16.00 2.22
CA ILE A 121 -16.06 -16.34 1.48
C ILE A 121 -15.58 -15.12 0.70
N SER A 122 -14.44 -14.55 1.10
CA SER A 122 -13.78 -13.48 0.36
C SER A 122 -13.15 -13.98 -0.93
N LYS A 123 -13.16 -13.16 -1.98
CA LYS A 123 -12.58 -13.50 -3.29
C LYS A 123 -11.37 -12.62 -3.62
N PRO A 124 -10.35 -13.16 -4.31
CA PRO A 124 -9.27 -12.33 -4.83
C PRO A 124 -9.79 -11.46 -5.97
N THR A 125 -9.29 -10.23 -6.04
CA THR A 125 -9.40 -9.39 -7.23
C THR A 125 -8.78 -10.05 -8.45
N ASP A 126 -9.30 -9.74 -9.64
CA ASP A 126 -8.75 -10.31 -10.86
C ASP A 126 -7.33 -9.77 -11.15
N ARG A 127 -7.19 -8.46 -11.03
CA ARG A 127 -5.92 -7.77 -11.22
C ARG A 127 -4.97 -8.01 -10.05
N LYS A 128 -3.69 -7.74 -10.31
CA LYS A 128 -2.64 -7.72 -9.28
C LYS A 128 -2.29 -6.28 -8.89
N TYR A 129 -1.80 -6.16 -7.68
CA TYR A 129 -1.30 -4.94 -7.07
C TYR A 129 0.13 -5.19 -6.60
N TRP A 130 0.94 -4.15 -6.54
CA TRP A 130 2.19 -4.22 -5.81
C TRP A 130 1.90 -4.25 -4.31
N LEU A 131 2.60 -5.13 -3.59
CA LEU A 131 2.77 -5.08 -2.16
C LEU A 131 4.26 -4.90 -1.89
N ILE A 132 4.61 -3.87 -1.12
CA ILE A 132 5.99 -3.52 -0.80
C ILE A 132 6.12 -3.47 0.71
N ALA A 133 7.03 -4.26 1.27
CA ALA A 133 7.45 -4.15 2.65
C ALA A 133 8.74 -3.34 2.70
N ALA A 134 8.77 -2.29 3.51
CA ALA A 134 9.93 -1.44 3.72
C ALA A 134 10.33 -1.47 5.19
N GLN A 135 11.54 -1.94 5.47
CA GLN A 135 12.11 -2.02 6.81
C GLN A 135 13.24 -1.02 6.99
N ASN A 136 13.15 -0.19 8.02
CA ASN A 136 14.25 0.64 8.48
C ASN A 136 15.04 -0.13 9.52
N ARG A 137 16.24 -0.60 9.16
CA ARG A 137 17.07 -1.42 10.07
C ARG A 137 17.60 -0.67 11.29
N LYS A 138 17.65 0.66 11.24
CA LYS A 138 18.13 1.49 12.35
C LYS A 138 17.04 1.65 13.42
N THR A 139 15.80 1.89 13.01
CA THR A 139 14.66 2.08 13.92
C THR A 139 13.87 0.80 14.18
N GLN A 140 14.14 -0.27 13.42
CA GLN A 140 13.36 -1.52 13.37
C GLN A 140 11.90 -1.34 12.91
N GLU A 141 11.55 -0.15 12.42
CA GLU A 141 10.24 0.14 11.86
C GLU A 141 10.03 -0.62 10.55
N THR A 142 8.85 -1.19 10.37
CA THR A 142 8.42 -1.81 9.11
C THR A 142 7.12 -1.19 8.65
N LYS A 143 7.13 -0.67 7.42
CA LYS A 143 5.96 -0.12 6.73
C LYS A 143 5.55 -1.03 5.58
N TYR A 144 4.27 -1.04 5.27
CA TYR A 144 3.73 -1.79 4.15
C TYR A 144 2.98 -0.86 3.22
N PHE A 145 3.21 -1.02 1.92
CA PHE A 145 2.58 -0.20 0.89
C PHE A 145 1.92 -1.08 -0.15
N VAL A 146 0.75 -0.65 -0.60
CA VAL A 146 0.08 -1.22 -1.77
C VAL A 146 0.13 -0.21 -2.91
N SER A 147 0.19 -0.70 -4.15
CA SER A 147 0.02 0.15 -5.33
C SER A 147 -0.70 -0.55 -6.46
N ASN A 148 -1.60 0.17 -7.12
CA ASN A 148 -2.28 -0.26 -8.33
C ASN A 148 -1.48 0.05 -9.62
N ALA A 149 -0.21 0.44 -9.51
CA ALA A 149 0.68 0.65 -10.64
C ALA A 149 0.84 -0.60 -11.52
N PRO A 150 1.15 -0.43 -12.82
CA PRO A 150 1.37 -1.55 -13.73
C PRO A 150 2.60 -2.38 -13.32
N ALA A 151 2.70 -3.60 -13.86
CA ALA A 151 3.77 -4.55 -13.48
C ALA A 151 5.18 -4.12 -13.92
N ASN A 152 5.28 -3.18 -14.86
CA ASN A 152 6.55 -2.59 -15.32
C ASN A 152 6.91 -1.29 -14.57
N ALA A 153 6.11 -0.85 -13.59
CA ALA A 153 6.43 0.33 -12.80
C ALA A 153 7.73 0.11 -12.01
N LEU A 154 8.57 1.15 -11.91
CA LEU A 154 9.82 1.06 -11.17
C LEU A 154 9.53 1.13 -9.66
N LEU A 155 9.96 0.12 -8.91
CA LEU A 155 9.77 0.09 -7.44
C LEU A 155 10.33 1.33 -6.74
N LYS A 156 11.42 1.90 -7.26
CA LYS A 156 12.01 3.13 -6.74
C LYS A 156 11.05 4.32 -6.86
N GLU A 157 10.31 4.44 -7.95
CA GLU A 157 9.30 5.49 -8.13
C GLU A 157 8.15 5.31 -7.14
N LEU A 158 7.65 4.09 -7.00
CA LEU A 158 6.58 3.79 -6.04
C LEU A 158 6.98 4.14 -4.60
N LEU A 159 8.21 3.83 -4.23
CA LEU A 159 8.74 4.16 -2.91
C LEU A 159 8.94 5.66 -2.72
N LEU A 160 9.43 6.37 -3.75
CA LEU A 160 9.54 7.83 -3.69
C LEU A 160 8.16 8.44 -3.40
N VAL A 161 7.14 8.07 -4.17
CA VAL A 161 5.75 8.50 -3.97
C VAL A 161 5.26 8.18 -2.56
N ALA A 162 5.45 6.94 -2.11
CA ALA A 162 5.01 6.50 -0.77
C ALA A 162 5.67 7.32 0.36
N PHE A 163 6.97 7.61 0.25
CA PHE A 163 7.70 8.34 1.27
C PHE A 163 7.52 9.86 1.19
N TYR A 164 7.07 10.43 0.07
CA TYR A 164 6.68 11.85 0.01
C TYR A 164 5.59 12.20 1.04
N ARG A 165 4.70 11.26 1.35
CA ARG A 165 3.70 11.41 2.43
C ARG A 165 4.33 11.65 3.80
N TRP A 166 5.42 10.94 4.11
CA TRP A 166 6.12 11.10 5.39
C TRP A 166 6.67 12.52 5.55
N HIS A 167 7.09 13.16 4.45
CA HIS A 167 7.46 14.57 4.49
C HIS A 167 6.26 15.43 4.87
N ILE A 168 5.08 15.20 4.28
CA ILE A 168 3.86 15.96 4.61
C ILE A 168 3.49 15.80 6.10
N GLU A 169 3.52 14.60 6.65
CA GLU A 169 3.27 14.38 8.09
C GLU A 169 4.27 15.12 8.98
N LYS A 170 5.56 15.08 8.64
CA LYS A 170 6.60 15.80 9.39
C LYS A 170 6.44 17.32 9.29
N TRP A 171 5.93 17.83 8.18
CA TRP A 171 5.58 19.24 8.04
C TRP A 171 4.36 19.61 8.89
N PHE A 172 3.33 18.76 8.94
CA PHE A 172 2.20 18.97 9.85
C PHE A 172 2.58 18.83 11.32
N GLU A 173 3.44 17.89 11.70
CA GLU A 173 3.98 17.79 13.07
C GLU A 173 4.73 19.07 13.46
N ARG A 174 5.58 19.60 12.57
CA ARG A 174 6.29 20.86 12.80
C ARG A 174 5.35 22.05 12.90
N ALA A 175 4.39 22.18 11.99
CA ALA A 175 3.40 23.23 12.04
C ALA A 175 2.58 23.16 13.34
N LYS A 176 2.23 21.97 13.81
CA LYS A 176 1.55 21.77 15.11
C LYS A 176 2.43 22.18 16.29
N GLN A 177 3.74 21.90 16.25
CA GLN A 177 4.71 22.33 17.27
C GLN A 177 4.91 23.85 17.26
N GLU A 178 4.96 24.49 16.09
CA GLU A 178 5.11 25.95 15.95
C GLU A 178 3.83 26.71 16.30
N CYS A 179 2.65 26.12 16.10
CA CYS A 179 1.36 26.69 16.48
C CYS A 179 0.90 26.37 17.91
N GLY A 180 1.72 25.70 18.73
CA GLY A 180 1.38 25.41 20.14
C GLY A 180 0.21 24.43 20.34
N LEU A 181 -0.13 23.63 19.33
CA LEU A 181 -1.22 22.63 19.37
C LEU A 181 -0.73 21.24 19.86
N GLY A 182 0.47 21.19 20.44
CA GLY A 182 1.00 20.00 21.11
C GLY A 182 0.87 20.15 22.63
N ALA A 183 -0.30 19.82 23.16
CA ALA A 183 -0.50 19.54 24.59
C ALA A 183 -1.07 18.13 24.71
#